data_AF-A0A239BI08-F1
#
_entry.id   AF-A0A239BI08-F1
#
_cell.length_a   1.000
_cell.length_b   1.000
_cell.length_c   1.000
_cell.angle_alpha   90.00
_cell.angle_beta   90.00
_cell.angle_gamma   90.00
#
_symmetry.space_group_name_H-M   'P 1'
#
loop_
_entity.id
_entity.type
_entity.pdbx_description
1 polymer ?
#
loop_
_entity_poly.entity_id
_entity_poly.type
_entity_poly.pdbx_seq_one_letter_code
_entity_poly.pdbx_strand_id
1 'polypeptide(L)'
;MSMVAEMLLHEPAPVAIWGALWLATIPAVLVLASPASVHNLGRALIDACAFLIGRPADGLFAASAGDETLAYAAFGAEFPAGFPAEDEPFGNAVPDATDPISADVAAVSERVSAPMGPAAGSAPGRFFRRAAKRREERLRREIEAVRGVRYAEEVRVAADQAGYVADHWQEHWEAAGVRVDATFRAWQAADSRMRRSRAAAVFGTPATGQSPAEYADRERFLHLAVRAAAERGELPTSAVADALTGRGGWDARLHPVDQELVIQGAAAAHLEAVWKQALEAEKLAWRDAQVARRDWQRLCQEAILASAYATAVRHLLPAEPVKLAQAAHPVARVA
;
A
#
# COMPACT_ATOMS: atom_id res chain seq x y z
N MET A 1 37.51 0.63 -40.78
CA MET A 1 36.06 0.92 -40.83
C MET A 1 35.33 -0.37 -40.52
N SER A 2 34.43 -0.36 -39.54
CA SER A 2 33.80 -1.58 -38.99
C SER A 2 32.86 -2.21 -40.01
N MET A 3 32.97 -3.52 -40.24
CA MET A 3 32.07 -4.34 -41.07
C MET A 3 30.59 -4.14 -40.73
N VAL A 4 30.29 -3.76 -39.50
CA VAL A 4 28.93 -3.48 -39.00
C VAL A 4 28.36 -2.20 -39.62
N ALA A 5 29.20 -1.20 -39.89
CA ALA A 5 28.77 0.07 -40.49
C ALA A 5 28.44 -0.09 -41.99
N GLU A 6 29.13 -1.01 -42.68
CA GLU A 6 28.87 -1.32 -44.09
C GLU A 6 27.61 -2.18 -44.26
N MET A 7 27.34 -3.10 -43.31
CA MET A 7 26.10 -3.88 -43.27
C MET A 7 24.85 -3.02 -42.99
N LEU A 8 24.98 -1.98 -42.15
CA LEU A 8 23.88 -1.06 -41.82
C LEU A 8 23.42 -0.21 -43.02
N LEU A 9 24.25 -0.05 -44.05
CA LEU A 9 23.97 0.79 -45.21
C LEU A 9 23.34 0.02 -46.38
N HIS A 10 23.55 -1.29 -46.49
CA HIS A 10 23.13 -2.05 -47.68
C HIS A 10 21.96 -3.01 -47.48
N GLU A 11 21.72 -3.52 -46.27
CA GLU A 11 20.59 -4.41 -46.02
C GLU A 11 19.95 -4.11 -44.65
N PRO A 12 18.98 -3.17 -44.57
CA PRO A 12 18.39 -2.77 -43.29
C PRO A 12 17.51 -3.88 -42.67
N ALA A 13 17.04 -4.84 -43.48
CA ALA A 13 16.08 -5.84 -43.02
C ALA A 13 16.67 -6.86 -42.02
N PRO A 14 17.84 -7.49 -42.25
CA PRO A 14 18.41 -8.43 -41.28
C PRO A 14 18.80 -7.79 -39.95
N VAL A 15 19.31 -6.54 -39.98
CA VAL A 15 19.70 -5.80 -38.77
C VAL A 15 18.48 -5.39 -37.96
N ALA A 16 17.39 -4.99 -38.63
CA ALA A 16 16.11 -4.70 -37.97
C ALA A 16 15.51 -5.94 -37.31
N ILE A 17 15.60 -7.11 -37.97
CA ILE A 17 15.13 -8.39 -37.41
C ILE A 17 15.94 -8.76 -36.16
N TRP A 18 17.27 -8.70 -36.22
CA TRP A 18 18.11 -8.98 -35.06
C TRP A 18 17.91 -7.99 -33.92
N GLY A 19 17.75 -6.70 -34.23
CA GLY A 19 17.45 -5.67 -33.24
C GLY A 19 16.11 -5.92 -32.55
N ALA A 20 15.06 -6.26 -33.31
CA ALA A 20 13.75 -6.60 -32.75
C ALA A 20 13.81 -7.87 -31.89
N LEU A 21 14.60 -8.87 -32.29
CA LEU A 21 14.75 -10.13 -31.54
C LEU A 21 15.49 -9.92 -30.21
N TRP A 22 16.52 -9.07 -30.18
CA TRP A 22 17.19 -8.65 -28.94
C TRP A 22 16.26 -7.83 -28.04
N LEU A 23 15.52 -6.88 -28.61
CA LEU A 23 14.53 -6.08 -27.87
C LEU A 23 13.42 -6.95 -27.25
N ALA A 24 13.02 -8.03 -27.92
CA ALA A 24 12.03 -8.95 -27.41
C ALA A 24 12.57 -9.92 -26.35
N THR A 25 13.86 -10.30 -26.43
CA THR A 25 14.45 -11.32 -25.54
C THR A 25 15.03 -10.75 -24.25
N ILE A 26 15.55 -9.52 -24.26
CA ILE A 26 16.13 -8.88 -23.06
C ILE A 26 15.13 -8.81 -21.89
N PRO A 27 13.87 -8.37 -22.07
CA PRO A 27 12.90 -8.34 -20.98
C PRO A 27 12.60 -9.73 -20.42
N ALA A 28 12.51 -10.75 -21.29
CA ALA A 28 12.25 -12.12 -20.88
C ALA A 28 13.40 -12.70 -20.04
N VAL A 29 14.65 -12.42 -20.42
CA VAL A 29 15.83 -12.83 -19.64
C VAL A 29 15.91 -12.08 -18.32
N LEU A 30 15.56 -10.78 -18.29
CA LEU A 30 15.53 -9.98 -17.06
C LEU A 30 14.48 -10.50 -16.05
N VAL A 31 13.32 -10.91 -16.56
CA VAL A 31 12.24 -11.53 -15.77
C VAL A 31 12.64 -12.91 -15.23
N LEU A 32 13.43 -13.69 -15.99
CA LEU A 32 13.92 -15.00 -15.56
C LEU A 32 15.11 -14.94 -14.58
N ALA A 33 15.93 -13.90 -14.66
CA ALA A 33 17.13 -13.75 -13.83
C ALA A 33 16.83 -13.29 -12.39
N SER A 34 15.64 -12.73 -12.13
CA SER A 34 15.26 -12.19 -10.83
C SER A 34 13.78 -12.48 -10.55
N PRO A 35 13.46 -13.41 -9.62
CA PRO A 35 12.08 -13.68 -9.20
C PRO A 35 11.37 -12.44 -8.63
N ALA A 36 12.15 -11.51 -8.04
CA ALA A 36 11.65 -10.25 -7.52
C ALA A 36 11.18 -9.29 -8.63
N SER A 37 11.74 -9.39 -9.85
CA SER A 37 11.40 -8.52 -10.98
C SER A 37 10.03 -8.81 -11.61
N VAL A 38 9.42 -9.96 -11.30
CA VAL A 38 8.06 -10.30 -11.75
C VAL A 38 7.01 -9.40 -11.08
N HIS A 39 7.28 -8.92 -9.87
CA HIS A 39 6.29 -8.26 -9.02
C HIS A 39 6.20 -6.75 -9.26
N ASN A 40 7.23 -6.15 -9.89
CA ASN A 40 7.31 -4.71 -10.17
C ASN A 40 7.92 -4.43 -11.56
N LEU A 41 7.28 -4.97 -12.61
CA LEU A 41 7.74 -4.90 -14.01
C LEU A 41 8.07 -3.47 -14.47
N GLY A 42 7.29 -2.48 -14.02
CA GLY A 42 7.48 -1.07 -14.37
C GLY A 42 8.78 -0.49 -13.83
N ARG A 43 9.17 -0.84 -12.59
CA ARG A 43 10.41 -0.34 -11.99
C ARG A 43 11.64 -1.02 -12.55
N ALA A 44 11.55 -2.34 -12.80
CA ALA A 44 12.59 -3.08 -13.50
C ALA A 44 12.85 -2.54 -14.93
N LEU A 45 11.80 -2.12 -15.64
CA LEU A 45 11.94 -1.46 -16.95
C LEU A 45 12.60 -0.08 -16.85
N ILE A 46 12.24 0.73 -15.85
CA ILE A 46 12.84 2.06 -15.63
C ILE A 46 14.33 1.93 -15.27
N ASP A 47 14.69 0.98 -14.40
CA ASP A 47 16.08 0.75 -13.99
C ASP A 47 16.92 0.17 -15.14
N ALA A 48 16.35 -0.73 -15.95
CA ALA A 48 16.98 -1.23 -17.16
C ALA A 48 17.19 -0.14 -18.22
N CYS A 49 16.20 0.75 -18.40
CA CYS A 49 16.34 1.92 -19.27
C CYS A 49 17.41 2.90 -18.74
N ALA A 50 17.46 3.15 -17.44
CA ALA A 50 18.49 4.00 -16.82
C ALA A 50 19.90 3.42 -17.02
N PHE A 51 20.05 2.10 -16.90
CA PHE A 51 21.30 1.39 -17.19
C PHE A 51 21.72 1.49 -18.66
N LEU A 52 20.77 1.29 -19.60
CA LEU A 52 21.02 1.42 -21.04
C LEU A 52 21.42 2.84 -21.47
N ILE A 53 20.99 3.87 -20.72
CA ILE A 53 21.36 5.28 -20.95
C ILE A 53 22.72 5.62 -20.29
N GLY A 54 23.38 4.65 -19.64
CA GLY A 54 24.70 4.82 -19.04
C GLY A 54 24.68 5.58 -17.71
N ARG A 55 23.54 5.62 -17.03
CA ARG A 55 23.45 6.20 -15.68
C ARG A 55 23.93 5.14 -14.67
N PRO A 56 24.99 5.41 -13.88
CA PRO A 56 25.50 4.44 -12.92
C PRO A 56 24.43 4.10 -11.88
N ALA A 57 24.21 2.81 -11.67
CA ALA A 57 23.31 2.29 -10.66
C ALA A 57 23.97 2.37 -9.28
N ASP A 58 23.97 3.56 -8.70
CA ASP A 58 24.45 3.81 -7.34
C ASP A 58 23.47 3.17 -6.34
N GLY A 59 23.60 1.86 -6.10
CA GLY A 59 22.85 1.18 -5.02
C GLY A 59 22.51 -0.29 -5.21
N LEU A 60 22.82 -0.91 -6.36
CA LEU A 60 22.23 -2.22 -6.70
C LEU A 60 22.78 -3.44 -5.91
N PHE A 61 23.72 -3.29 -4.97
CA PHE A 61 24.29 -4.42 -4.21
C PHE A 61 24.65 -4.15 -2.74
N ALA A 62 24.22 -3.04 -2.13
CA ALA A 62 24.60 -2.68 -0.76
C ALA A 62 23.42 -2.79 0.23
N ALA A 63 23.03 -4.03 0.56
CA ALA A 63 22.22 -4.51 1.71
C ALA A 63 21.53 -5.81 1.24
N SER A 64 21.58 -6.97 1.89
CA SER A 64 21.38 -7.26 3.30
C SER A 64 21.98 -8.66 3.54
N ALA A 65 23.09 -8.72 4.28
CA ALA A 65 23.62 -9.96 4.82
C ALA A 65 23.71 -9.77 6.34
N GLY A 66 22.75 -10.36 7.05
CA GLY A 66 22.76 -10.51 8.50
C GLY A 66 21.84 -9.53 9.22
N ASP A 67 20.57 -9.93 9.42
CA ASP A 67 19.94 -10.04 10.75
C ASP A 67 18.47 -10.52 10.63
N GLU A 68 18.23 -11.70 10.04
CA GLU A 68 16.86 -12.20 9.78
C GLU A 68 16.27 -13.09 10.90
N THR A 69 17.03 -13.40 11.96
CA THR A 69 16.60 -14.39 12.96
C THR A 69 15.93 -13.81 14.22
N LEU A 70 15.77 -12.49 14.35
CA LEU A 70 15.12 -11.87 15.52
C LEU A 70 13.87 -11.02 15.23
N ALA A 71 13.53 -10.78 13.96
CA ALA A 71 12.36 -9.96 13.62
C ALA A 71 11.00 -10.69 13.72
N TYR A 72 10.99 -12.03 13.80
CA TYR A 72 9.75 -12.80 13.74
C TYR A 72 8.94 -12.83 15.06
N ALA A 73 9.54 -12.48 16.20
CA ALA A 73 8.87 -12.50 17.50
C ALA A 73 8.36 -11.13 17.98
N ALA A 74 8.68 -10.04 17.27
CA ALA A 74 8.39 -8.67 17.73
C ALA A 74 7.26 -7.96 16.97
N PHE A 75 6.69 -8.54 15.91
CA PHE A 75 5.61 -7.92 15.13
C PHE A 75 4.21 -8.42 15.55
N GLY A 76 4.04 -8.65 16.85
CA GLY A 76 2.76 -8.88 17.50
C GLY A 76 2.54 -7.76 18.52
N ALA A 77 1.46 -7.01 18.34
CA ALA A 77 1.01 -5.90 19.20
C ALA A 77 1.76 -4.57 19.03
N GLU A 78 1.44 -3.85 17.95
CA GLU A 78 1.14 -2.40 17.99
C GLU A 78 0.61 -1.98 16.61
N PHE A 79 -0.61 -2.44 16.30
CA PHE A 79 -1.48 -1.65 15.45
C PHE A 79 -1.70 -0.32 16.18
N PRO A 80 -1.48 0.86 15.60
CA PRO A 80 -2.18 2.03 16.07
C PRO A 80 -3.66 1.73 15.85
N ALA A 81 -4.36 1.38 16.93
CA ALA A 81 -5.81 1.25 17.01
C ALA A 81 -6.47 2.65 16.88
N GLY A 82 -6.08 3.40 15.85
CA GLY A 82 -6.39 4.80 15.65
C GLY A 82 -6.67 5.15 14.18
N PHE A 83 -6.81 4.17 13.29
CA PHE A 83 -7.62 4.38 12.10
C PHE A 83 -9.06 3.98 12.44
N PRO A 84 -10.02 4.92 12.35
CA PRO A 84 -11.39 4.64 12.71
C PRO A 84 -11.92 3.50 11.83
N ALA A 85 -12.43 2.46 12.47
CA ALA A 85 -13.18 1.41 11.79
C ALA A 85 -14.29 2.06 10.95
N GLU A 86 -14.39 1.64 9.69
CA GLU A 86 -15.16 2.26 8.60
C GLU A 86 -16.70 2.19 8.73
N ASP A 87 -17.26 2.23 9.94
CA ASP A 87 -18.71 2.31 10.14
C ASP A 87 -19.24 3.77 10.18
N GLU A 88 -18.35 4.76 10.13
CA GLU A 88 -18.72 6.14 9.82
C GLU A 88 -18.51 6.37 8.32
N PRO A 89 -19.56 6.26 7.47
CA PRO A 89 -19.46 6.68 6.08
C PRO A 89 -19.01 8.13 6.11
N PHE A 90 -17.80 8.46 5.61
CA PHE A 90 -17.22 9.81 5.56
C PHE A 90 -18.31 10.86 5.62
N GLY A 91 -18.64 11.25 6.85
CA GLY A 91 -19.81 12.04 7.12
C GLY A 91 -19.57 13.35 6.42
N ASN A 92 -20.61 13.90 5.79
CA ASN A 92 -20.61 15.29 5.40
C ASN A 92 -20.29 16.11 6.66
N ALA A 93 -19.00 16.36 6.92
CA ALA A 93 -18.57 17.25 7.97
C ALA A 93 -19.17 18.60 7.59
N VAL A 94 -20.25 18.96 8.27
CA VAL A 94 -20.83 20.29 8.20
C VAL A 94 -19.69 21.23 8.60
N PRO A 95 -19.27 22.16 7.74
CA PRO A 95 -18.12 23.02 8.03
C PRO A 95 -18.35 23.76 9.34
N ASP A 96 -17.37 23.68 10.24
CA ASP A 96 -17.37 24.36 11.53
C ASP A 96 -17.47 25.88 11.30
N ALA A 97 -18.32 26.59 12.04
CA ALA A 97 -18.61 28.00 11.80
C ALA A 97 -17.42 28.95 12.06
N THR A 98 -16.29 28.43 12.54
CA THR A 98 -15.02 29.14 12.72
C THR A 98 -14.12 29.12 11.48
N ASP A 99 -14.56 28.44 10.43
CA ASP A 99 -13.82 28.35 9.17
C ASP A 99 -13.66 29.76 8.54
N PRO A 100 -12.44 30.18 8.16
CA PRO A 100 -12.20 31.45 7.44
C PRO A 100 -13.02 31.57 6.14
N ILE A 101 -13.57 30.45 5.67
CA ILE A 101 -14.58 30.28 4.62
C ILE A 101 -15.80 31.20 4.81
N SER A 102 -16.32 31.29 6.03
CA SER A 102 -17.51 32.08 6.31
C SER A 102 -17.19 33.57 6.28
N ALA A 103 -15.97 33.95 6.67
CA ALA A 103 -15.51 35.33 6.72
C ALA A 103 -15.35 35.97 5.33
N ASP A 104 -14.78 35.26 4.35
CA ASP A 104 -14.62 35.79 2.99
C ASP A 104 -15.96 35.88 2.24
N VAL A 105 -16.83 34.89 2.41
CA VAL A 105 -18.19 34.92 1.84
C VAL A 105 -19.03 36.01 2.51
N ALA A 106 -18.88 36.20 3.83
CA ALA A 106 -19.52 37.29 4.56
C ALA A 106 -19.00 38.67 4.10
N ALA A 107 -17.70 38.85 3.92
CA ALA A 107 -17.11 40.11 3.46
C ALA A 107 -17.56 40.49 2.04
N VAL A 108 -17.74 39.51 1.14
CA VAL A 108 -18.32 39.74 -0.18
C VAL A 108 -19.82 40.08 -0.07
N SER A 109 -20.57 39.36 0.78
CA SER A 109 -22.00 39.60 1.03
C SER A 109 -22.28 40.97 1.67
N GLU A 110 -21.38 41.46 2.53
CA GLU A 110 -21.47 42.76 3.19
C GLU A 110 -21.29 43.92 2.18
N ARG A 111 -20.42 43.77 1.18
CA ARG A 111 -20.31 44.73 0.05
C ARG A 111 -21.56 44.78 -0.83
N VAL A 112 -22.36 43.73 -0.83
CA VAL A 112 -23.64 43.66 -1.56
C VAL A 112 -24.75 44.36 -0.79
N SER A 113 -24.72 44.30 0.54
CA SER A 113 -25.75 44.89 1.41
C SER A 113 -25.57 46.39 1.69
N ALA A 114 -24.43 46.98 1.36
CA ALA A 114 -24.20 48.41 1.53
C ALA A 114 -25.22 49.26 0.73
N PRO A 115 -26.16 49.98 1.38
CA PRO A 115 -27.24 50.68 0.70
C PRO A 115 -26.70 51.85 -0.11
N MET A 116 -27.08 51.92 -1.40
CA MET A 116 -26.88 53.14 -2.18
C MET A 116 -27.77 54.24 -1.61
N GLY A 117 -27.15 55.34 -1.16
CA GLY A 117 -27.86 56.53 -0.67
C GLY A 117 -28.91 57.04 -1.66
N PRO A 118 -30.03 57.62 -1.18
CA PRO A 118 -31.17 57.97 -2.01
C PRO A 118 -30.85 59.13 -2.96
N ALA A 119 -30.69 58.83 -4.24
CA ALA A 119 -30.62 59.85 -5.29
C ALA A 119 -32.04 60.24 -5.71
N ALA A 120 -32.52 61.38 -5.21
CA ALA A 120 -33.78 61.99 -5.62
C ALA A 120 -33.66 62.61 -7.02
N GLY A 121 -34.43 62.11 -8.01
CA GLY A 121 -34.49 62.71 -9.34
C GLY A 121 -35.06 61.79 -10.42
N SER A 122 -36.22 62.17 -10.95
CA SER A 122 -37.05 61.50 -11.95
C SER A 122 -36.31 60.99 -13.22
N ALA A 123 -36.62 59.74 -13.59
CA ALA A 123 -36.44 59.07 -14.89
C ALA A 123 -35.03 58.90 -15.50
N PRO A 124 -34.23 57.92 -14.99
CA PRO A 124 -33.55 56.92 -15.85
C PRO A 124 -33.70 55.47 -15.35
N GLY A 125 -34.84 55.11 -14.73
CA GLY A 125 -35.00 53.83 -14.00
C GLY A 125 -34.84 52.51 -14.79
N ARG A 126 -34.76 52.53 -16.14
CA ARG A 126 -34.45 51.31 -16.92
C ARG A 126 -32.94 51.05 -17.07
N PHE A 127 -32.14 52.11 -17.15
CA PHE A 127 -30.68 51.99 -17.25
C PHE A 127 -30.06 51.53 -15.93
N PHE A 128 -30.50 52.09 -14.81
CA PHE A 128 -30.06 51.65 -13.47
C PHE A 128 -30.44 50.20 -13.16
N ARG A 129 -31.64 49.74 -13.59
CA ARG A 129 -32.03 48.32 -13.45
C ARG A 129 -31.14 47.38 -14.25
N ARG A 130 -30.78 47.75 -15.49
CA ARG A 130 -29.83 46.98 -16.31
C ARG A 130 -28.42 46.98 -15.70
N ALA A 131 -27.97 48.11 -15.15
CA ALA A 131 -26.68 48.22 -14.48
C ALA A 131 -26.62 47.39 -13.20
N ALA A 132 -27.67 47.45 -12.36
CA ALA A 132 -27.81 46.64 -11.16
C ALA A 132 -27.78 45.13 -11.49
N LYS A 133 -28.55 44.69 -12.50
CA LYS A 133 -28.55 43.28 -12.95
C LYS A 133 -27.18 42.83 -13.47
N ARG A 134 -26.44 43.69 -14.18
CA ARG A 134 -25.07 43.39 -14.64
C ARG A 134 -24.08 43.29 -13.48
N ARG A 135 -24.26 44.10 -12.44
CA ARG A 135 -23.45 44.06 -11.22
C ARG A 135 -23.71 42.77 -10.45
N GLU A 136 -24.98 42.40 -10.27
CA GLU A 136 -25.38 41.14 -9.64
C GLU A 136 -24.82 39.92 -10.38
N GLU A 137 -24.95 39.89 -11.71
CA GLU A 137 -24.39 38.82 -12.55
C GLU A 137 -22.86 38.75 -12.44
N ARG A 138 -22.17 39.90 -12.39
CA ARG A 138 -20.71 39.93 -12.20
C ARG A 138 -20.32 39.37 -10.83
N LEU A 139 -21.01 39.79 -9.77
CA LEU A 139 -20.78 39.29 -8.41
C LEU A 139 -21.03 37.79 -8.32
N ARG A 140 -22.09 37.28 -8.98
CA ARG A 140 -22.36 35.84 -9.05
C ARG A 140 -21.18 35.08 -9.66
N ARG A 141 -20.64 35.57 -10.78
CA ARG A 141 -19.48 34.98 -11.45
C ARG A 141 -18.20 35.08 -10.64
N GLU A 142 -17.98 36.20 -9.95
CA GLU A 142 -16.86 36.38 -9.02
C GLU A 142 -16.93 35.35 -7.88
N ILE A 143 -18.10 35.17 -7.26
CA ILE A 143 -18.32 34.17 -6.21
C ILE A 143 -18.12 32.75 -6.73
N GLU A 144 -18.65 32.43 -7.92
CA GLU A 144 -18.46 31.12 -8.55
C GLU A 144 -16.99 30.85 -8.89
N ALA A 145 -16.26 31.87 -9.36
CA ALA A 145 -14.83 31.78 -9.65
C ALA A 145 -14.00 31.52 -8.37
N VAL A 146 -14.29 32.23 -7.27
CA VAL A 146 -13.63 31.99 -5.98
C VAL A 146 -13.88 30.56 -5.49
N ARG A 147 -15.14 30.09 -5.56
CA ARG A 147 -15.47 28.69 -5.21
C ARG A 147 -14.75 27.69 -6.11
N GLY A 148 -14.66 27.96 -7.41
CA GLY A 148 -13.97 27.11 -8.37
C GLY A 148 -12.49 26.95 -8.10
N VAL A 149 -11.79 28.05 -7.80
CA VAL A 149 -10.36 28.04 -7.47
C VAL A 149 -10.11 27.26 -6.17
N ARG A 150 -10.93 27.51 -5.16
CA ARG A 150 -10.85 26.82 -3.88
C ARG A 150 -11.09 25.32 -4.02
N TYR A 151 -12.16 24.93 -4.70
CA TYR A 151 -12.48 23.53 -4.94
C TYR A 151 -11.32 22.81 -5.68
N ALA A 152 -10.67 23.47 -6.65
CA ALA A 152 -9.50 22.91 -7.31
C ALA A 152 -8.33 22.65 -6.35
N GLU A 153 -8.12 23.53 -5.36
CA GLU A 153 -7.11 23.34 -4.32
C GLU A 153 -7.48 22.19 -3.37
N GLU A 154 -8.72 22.14 -2.91
CA GLU A 154 -9.23 21.08 -2.02
C GLU A 154 -9.12 19.69 -2.69
N VAL A 155 -9.55 19.55 -3.94
CA VAL A 155 -9.44 18.28 -4.68
C VAL A 155 -7.98 17.90 -4.93
N ARG A 156 -7.10 18.87 -5.17
CA ARG A 156 -5.65 18.61 -5.31
C ARG A 156 -5.07 18.05 -4.00
N VAL A 157 -5.38 18.68 -2.86
CA VAL A 157 -4.93 18.18 -1.54
C VAL A 157 -5.50 16.79 -1.25
N ALA A 158 -6.77 16.55 -1.57
CA ALA A 158 -7.39 15.23 -1.43
C ALA A 158 -6.71 14.18 -2.32
N ALA A 159 -6.36 14.53 -3.57
CA ALA A 159 -5.61 13.66 -4.46
C ALA A 159 -4.21 13.34 -3.91
N ASP A 160 -3.50 14.33 -3.36
CA ASP A 160 -2.18 14.13 -2.75
C ASP A 160 -2.28 13.16 -1.55
N GLN A 161 -3.28 13.35 -0.68
CA GLN A 161 -3.52 12.46 0.48
C GLN A 161 -3.91 11.03 0.05
N ALA A 162 -4.80 10.90 -0.94
CA ALA A 162 -5.18 9.60 -1.49
C ALA A 162 -3.98 8.87 -2.13
N GLY A 163 -3.03 9.62 -2.70
CA GLY A 163 -1.77 9.06 -3.21
C GLY A 163 -0.95 8.39 -2.11
N TYR A 164 -0.77 9.09 -0.98
CA TYR A 164 -0.10 8.52 0.19
C TYR A 164 -0.80 7.26 0.72
N VAL A 165 -2.13 7.28 0.81
CA VAL A 165 -2.91 6.10 1.24
C VAL A 165 -2.75 4.93 0.26
N ALA A 166 -2.77 5.19 -1.05
CA ALA A 166 -2.55 4.16 -2.06
C ALA A 166 -1.15 3.54 -1.98
N ASP A 167 -0.12 4.36 -1.74
CA ASP A 167 1.25 3.88 -1.56
C ASP A 167 1.39 3.05 -0.27
N HIS A 168 0.74 3.46 0.82
CA HIS A 168 0.75 2.68 2.07
C HIS A 168 0.07 1.30 1.91
N TRP A 169 -1.07 1.23 1.22
CA TRP A 169 -1.71 -0.05 0.93
C TRP A 169 -0.88 -0.93 -0.02
N GLN A 170 -0.16 -0.31 -0.96
CA GLN A 170 0.80 -1.03 -1.81
C GLN A 170 1.91 -1.67 -0.96
N GLU A 171 2.52 -0.93 -0.03
CA GLU A 171 3.50 -1.46 0.91
C GLU A 171 2.92 -2.60 1.77
N HIS A 172 1.68 -2.45 2.23
CA HIS A 172 1.00 -3.47 3.01
C HIS A 172 0.78 -4.77 2.22
N TRP A 173 0.36 -4.67 0.95
CA TRP A 173 0.25 -5.82 0.06
C TRP A 173 1.60 -6.50 -0.19
N GLU A 174 2.66 -5.72 -0.43
CA GLU A 174 4.02 -6.27 -0.61
C GLU A 174 4.50 -7.02 0.66
N ALA A 175 4.25 -6.46 1.84
CA ALA A 175 4.56 -7.13 3.11
C ALA A 175 3.75 -8.42 3.31
N ALA A 176 2.48 -8.44 2.88
CA ALA A 176 1.67 -9.65 2.89
C ALA A 176 2.22 -10.73 1.94
N GLY A 177 2.71 -10.34 0.75
CA GLY A 177 3.38 -11.23 -0.19
C GLY A 177 4.62 -11.89 0.40
N VAL A 178 5.50 -11.12 1.06
CA VAL A 178 6.68 -11.66 1.78
C VAL A 178 6.27 -12.69 2.84
N ARG A 179 5.18 -12.43 3.56
CA ARG A 179 4.65 -13.37 4.56
C ARG A 179 4.12 -14.66 3.93
N VAL A 180 3.43 -14.58 2.80
CA VAL A 180 2.97 -15.75 2.04
C VAL A 180 4.16 -16.60 1.62
N ASP A 181 5.20 -16.00 1.06
CA ASP A 181 6.41 -16.72 0.65
C ASP A 181 7.11 -17.41 1.84
N ALA A 182 7.27 -16.70 2.95
CA ALA A 182 7.90 -17.26 4.14
C ALA A 182 7.11 -18.44 4.72
N THR A 183 5.78 -18.30 4.84
CA THR A 183 4.90 -19.37 5.35
C THR A 183 4.83 -20.56 4.38
N PHE A 184 4.84 -20.32 3.07
CA PHE A 184 4.91 -21.35 2.05
C PHE A 184 6.21 -22.17 2.15
N ARG A 185 7.37 -21.50 2.28
CA ARG A 185 8.67 -22.18 2.46
C ARG A 185 8.70 -23.01 3.73
N ALA A 186 8.16 -22.48 4.83
CA ALA A 186 8.06 -23.22 6.10
C ALA A 186 7.23 -24.49 5.95
N TRP A 187 6.04 -24.39 5.33
CA TRP A 187 5.20 -25.54 5.03
C TRP A 187 5.90 -26.56 4.12
N GLN A 188 6.52 -26.12 3.02
CA GLN A 188 7.23 -26.99 2.09
C GLN A 188 8.40 -27.72 2.77
N ALA A 189 9.13 -27.04 3.66
CA ALA A 189 10.20 -27.66 4.43
C ALA A 189 9.67 -28.72 5.39
N ALA A 190 8.56 -28.47 6.09
CA ALA A 190 7.92 -29.41 6.99
C ALA A 190 7.37 -30.64 6.25
N ASP A 191 6.67 -30.42 5.14
CA ASP A 191 6.16 -31.49 4.29
C ASP A 191 7.29 -32.34 3.67
N SER A 192 8.39 -31.70 3.25
CA SER A 192 9.58 -32.43 2.77
C SER A 192 10.22 -33.29 3.85
N ARG A 193 10.30 -32.82 5.11
CA ARG A 193 10.76 -33.63 6.25
C ARG A 193 9.86 -34.82 6.48
N MET A 194 8.54 -34.59 6.50
CA MET A 194 7.52 -35.63 6.65
C MET A 194 7.61 -36.72 5.57
N ARG A 195 7.80 -36.34 4.29
CA ARG A 195 7.98 -37.32 3.21
C ARG A 195 9.25 -38.15 3.39
N ARG A 196 10.35 -37.53 3.82
CA ARG A 196 11.61 -38.25 4.10
C ARG A 196 11.45 -39.23 5.27
N SER A 197 10.83 -38.81 6.37
CA SER A 197 10.58 -39.70 7.52
C SER A 197 9.62 -40.84 7.15
N ARG A 198 8.59 -40.59 6.33
CA ARG A 198 7.71 -41.66 5.81
C ARG A 198 8.47 -42.67 4.95
N ALA A 199 9.38 -42.20 4.09
CA ALA A 199 10.21 -43.08 3.29
C ALA A 199 11.16 -43.93 4.16
N ALA A 200 11.72 -43.35 5.23
CA ALA A 200 12.57 -44.07 6.18
C ALA A 200 11.80 -45.10 7.02
N ALA A 201 10.54 -44.81 7.39
CA ALA A 201 9.71 -45.71 8.19
C ALA A 201 9.39 -47.06 7.49
N VAL A 202 9.55 -47.14 6.17
CA VAL A 202 9.39 -48.39 5.39
C VAL A 202 10.38 -49.47 5.81
N PHE A 203 11.55 -49.10 6.35
CA PHE A 203 12.55 -50.07 6.82
C PHE A 203 12.15 -50.79 8.11
N GLY A 204 10.98 -50.46 8.66
CA GLY A 204 10.41 -51.11 9.83
C GLY A 204 11.15 -50.73 11.09
N THR A 205 10.42 -50.86 12.19
CA THR A 205 10.93 -50.53 13.50
C THR A 205 11.50 -51.79 14.16
N PRO A 206 12.76 -51.79 14.64
CA PRO A 206 13.27 -52.90 15.42
C PRO A 206 12.34 -53.18 16.60
N ALA A 207 12.00 -54.45 16.83
CA ALA A 207 11.17 -54.82 17.97
C ALA A 207 11.94 -54.53 19.27
N THR A 208 11.52 -53.51 20.02
CA THR A 208 12.05 -53.22 21.35
C THR A 208 11.16 -53.81 22.43
N GLY A 209 11.77 -54.31 23.50
CA GLY A 209 11.05 -54.94 24.61
C GLY A 209 10.37 -53.89 25.49
N GLN A 210 9.04 -53.81 25.39
CA GLN A 210 8.20 -52.82 26.10
C GLN A 210 8.35 -52.90 27.62
N SER A 211 9.24 -52.08 28.19
CA SER A 211 9.42 -51.94 29.63
C SER A 211 8.80 -50.64 30.16
N PRO A 212 8.44 -50.55 31.46
CA PRO A 212 7.95 -49.29 32.04
C PRO A 212 8.95 -48.12 31.90
N ALA A 213 10.26 -48.40 31.98
CA ALA A 213 11.29 -47.38 31.76
C ALA A 213 11.27 -46.87 30.32
N GLU A 214 11.12 -47.76 29.34
CA GLU A 214 11.01 -47.37 27.94
C GLU A 214 9.77 -46.51 27.65
N TYR A 215 8.63 -46.81 28.28
CA TYR A 215 7.44 -45.97 28.16
C TYR A 215 7.66 -44.55 28.72
N ALA A 216 8.34 -44.43 29.86
CA ALA A 216 8.68 -43.13 30.43
C ALA A 216 9.64 -42.33 29.53
N ASP A 217 10.59 -43.00 28.87
CA ASP A 217 11.51 -42.38 27.91
C ASP A 217 10.77 -41.92 26.65
N ARG A 218 9.83 -42.72 26.14
CA ARG A 218 8.98 -42.36 24.99
C ARG A 218 8.07 -41.17 25.30
N GLU A 219 7.46 -41.14 26.47
CA GLU A 219 6.64 -40.00 26.91
C GLU A 219 7.48 -38.72 27.00
N ARG A 220 8.67 -38.80 27.61
CA ARG A 220 9.60 -37.67 27.70
C ARG A 220 10.04 -37.19 26.31
N PHE A 221 10.36 -38.12 25.41
CA PHE A 221 10.70 -37.80 24.03
C PHE A 221 9.56 -37.05 23.34
N LEU A 222 8.32 -37.56 23.41
CA LEU A 222 7.14 -36.92 22.83
C LEU A 222 6.98 -35.48 23.33
N HIS A 223 7.03 -35.27 24.65
CA HIS A 223 6.85 -33.93 25.23
C HIS A 223 7.96 -32.97 24.82
N LEU A 224 9.22 -33.40 24.83
CA LEU A 224 10.36 -32.57 24.42
C LEU A 224 10.28 -32.22 22.93
N ALA A 225 9.91 -33.19 22.09
CA ALA A 225 9.82 -32.98 20.65
C ALA A 225 8.66 -32.03 20.28
N VAL A 226 7.49 -32.19 20.89
CA VAL A 226 6.34 -31.28 20.70
C VAL A 226 6.67 -29.88 21.20
N ARG A 227 7.29 -29.76 22.38
CA ARG A 227 7.72 -28.46 22.91
C ARG A 227 8.71 -27.77 21.99
N ALA A 228 9.74 -28.48 21.51
CA ALA A 228 10.72 -27.91 20.60
C ALA A 228 10.09 -27.48 19.26
N ALA A 229 9.12 -28.23 18.74
CA ALA A 229 8.37 -27.83 17.55
C ALA A 229 7.50 -26.57 17.80
N ALA A 230 6.88 -26.45 18.96
CA ALA A 230 6.13 -25.26 19.35
C ALA A 230 7.04 -24.03 19.54
N GLU A 231 8.22 -24.20 20.13
CA GLU A 231 9.21 -23.12 20.28
C GLU A 231 9.74 -22.61 18.93
N ARG A 232 9.78 -23.46 17.90
CA ARG A 232 10.08 -23.05 16.52
C ARG A 232 8.88 -22.47 15.75
N GLY A 233 7.68 -22.47 16.34
CA GLY A 233 6.44 -22.06 15.66
C GLY A 233 5.94 -23.07 14.62
N GLU A 234 6.44 -24.31 14.62
CA GLU A 234 5.96 -25.37 13.71
C GLU A 234 4.66 -26.01 14.19
N LEU A 235 4.37 -25.91 15.49
CA LEU A 235 3.13 -26.31 16.13
C LEU A 235 2.57 -25.16 16.98
N PRO A 236 1.24 -25.07 17.16
CA PRO A 236 0.66 -24.10 18.06
C PRO A 236 1.00 -24.45 19.52
N THR A 237 1.13 -23.44 20.40
CA THR A 237 1.43 -23.67 21.82
C THR A 237 0.40 -24.58 22.52
N SER A 238 -0.86 -24.59 22.05
CA SER A 238 -1.90 -25.49 22.54
C SER A 238 -1.56 -26.98 22.33
N ALA A 239 -0.78 -27.32 21.30
CA ALA A 239 -0.36 -28.70 21.04
C ALA A 239 0.49 -29.27 22.20
N VAL A 240 1.23 -28.43 22.92
CA VAL A 240 2.00 -28.85 24.09
C VAL A 240 1.06 -29.32 25.21
N ALA A 241 -0.02 -28.58 25.47
CA ALA A 241 -1.01 -28.95 26.48
C ALA A 241 -1.77 -30.23 26.08
N ASP A 242 -2.07 -30.40 24.79
CA ASP A 242 -2.71 -31.63 24.29
C ASP A 242 -1.77 -32.83 24.39
N ALA A 243 -0.47 -32.67 24.10
CA ALA A 243 0.52 -33.74 24.25
C ALA A 243 0.74 -34.16 25.71
N LEU A 244 0.75 -33.20 26.65
CA LEU A 244 0.82 -33.48 28.09
C LEU A 244 -0.42 -34.22 28.62
N THR A 245 -1.57 -34.09 27.95
CA THR A 245 -2.84 -34.69 28.36
C THR A 245 -3.26 -35.89 27.51
N GLY A 246 -2.43 -36.29 26.54
CA GLY A 246 -2.72 -37.41 25.62
C GLY A 246 -3.95 -37.18 24.73
N ARG A 247 -4.32 -35.93 24.45
CA ARG A 247 -5.43 -35.58 23.55
C ARG A 247 -4.93 -35.43 22.12
N GLY A 248 -5.84 -35.24 21.15
CA GLY A 248 -5.46 -34.85 19.79
C GLY A 248 -4.60 -35.86 19.01
N GLY A 249 -4.59 -37.13 19.42
CA GLY A 249 -3.79 -38.18 18.78
C GLY A 249 -2.34 -38.26 19.26
N TRP A 250 -1.95 -37.52 20.30
CA TRP A 250 -0.65 -37.62 20.94
C TRP A 250 -0.56 -38.88 21.82
N ASP A 251 -0.17 -40.01 21.23
CA ASP A 251 -0.02 -41.27 21.96
C ASP A 251 1.46 -41.57 22.29
N ALA A 252 1.80 -41.45 23.58
CA ALA A 252 3.14 -41.75 24.11
C ALA A 252 3.52 -43.24 24.04
N ARG A 253 2.56 -44.14 23.77
CA ARG A 253 2.83 -45.58 23.62
C ARG A 253 3.37 -45.96 22.26
N LEU A 254 3.18 -45.09 21.25
CA LEU A 254 3.74 -45.28 19.93
C LEU A 254 5.27 -45.38 19.98
N HIS A 255 5.86 -46.07 19.01
CA HIS A 255 7.31 -46.08 18.89
C HIS A 255 7.82 -44.65 18.56
N PRO A 256 9.01 -44.22 19.02
CA PRO A 256 9.54 -42.88 18.74
C PRO A 256 9.49 -42.45 17.26
N VAL A 257 9.73 -43.38 16.33
CA VAL A 257 9.60 -43.13 14.87
C VAL A 257 8.16 -42.79 14.48
N ASP A 258 7.17 -43.52 15.01
CA ASP A 258 5.76 -43.24 14.73
C ASP A 258 5.32 -41.93 15.40
N GLN A 259 5.82 -41.65 16.61
CA GLN A 259 5.60 -40.36 17.29
C GLN A 259 6.15 -39.21 16.45
N GLU A 260 7.36 -39.34 15.92
CA GLU A 260 7.94 -38.32 15.04
C GLU A 260 7.10 -38.10 13.78
N LEU A 261 6.57 -39.17 13.17
CA LEU A 261 5.64 -39.05 12.04
C LEU A 261 4.36 -38.31 12.41
N VAL A 262 3.80 -38.57 13.60
CA VAL A 262 2.62 -37.85 14.10
C VAL A 262 2.95 -36.36 14.32
N ILE A 263 4.08 -36.05 14.96
CA ILE A 263 4.53 -34.67 15.19
C ILE A 263 4.74 -33.93 13.86
N GLN A 264 5.47 -34.53 12.93
CA GLN A 264 5.75 -33.92 11.63
C GLN A 264 4.49 -33.75 10.78
N GLY A 265 3.56 -34.71 10.84
CA GLY A 265 2.25 -34.60 10.19
C GLY A 265 1.41 -33.46 10.75
N ALA A 266 1.37 -33.33 12.07
CA ALA A 266 0.68 -32.22 12.74
C ALA A 266 1.33 -30.85 12.40
N ALA A 267 2.66 -30.79 12.35
CA ALA A 267 3.39 -29.58 11.98
C ALA A 267 3.14 -29.16 10.52
N ALA A 268 3.20 -30.12 9.58
CA ALA A 268 2.89 -29.85 8.18
C ALA A 268 1.45 -29.35 8.01
N ALA A 269 0.47 -29.97 8.68
CA ALA A 269 -0.92 -29.55 8.63
C ALA A 269 -1.14 -28.15 9.24
N HIS A 270 -0.49 -27.85 10.37
CA HIS A 270 -0.57 -26.52 10.99
C HIS A 270 0.02 -25.43 10.07
N LEU A 271 1.23 -25.65 9.55
CA LEU A 271 1.89 -24.69 8.67
C LEU A 271 1.15 -24.51 7.34
N GLU A 272 0.49 -25.56 6.83
CA GLU A 272 -0.40 -25.45 5.68
C GLU A 272 -1.57 -24.50 5.98
N ALA A 273 -2.19 -24.63 7.16
CA ALA A 273 -3.28 -23.76 7.58
C ALA A 273 -2.80 -22.30 7.74
N VAL A 274 -1.62 -22.09 8.32
CA VAL A 274 -1.01 -20.75 8.46
C VAL A 274 -0.73 -20.13 7.08
N TRP A 275 -0.17 -20.89 6.15
CA TRP A 275 0.06 -20.44 4.77
C TRP A 275 -1.26 -20.06 4.07
N LYS A 276 -2.31 -20.89 4.19
CA LYS A 276 -3.64 -20.57 3.64
C LYS A 276 -4.22 -19.29 4.23
N GLN A 277 -4.06 -19.07 5.53
CA GLN A 277 -4.48 -17.81 6.16
C GLN A 277 -3.69 -16.61 5.63
N ALA A 278 -2.37 -16.75 5.45
CA ALA A 278 -1.55 -15.71 4.84
C ALA A 278 -2.00 -15.38 3.41
N LEU A 279 -2.36 -16.40 2.60
CA LEU A 279 -2.90 -16.20 1.25
C LEU A 279 -4.20 -15.41 1.25
N GLU A 280 -5.13 -15.72 2.17
CA GLU A 280 -6.39 -14.96 2.25
C GLU A 280 -6.15 -13.51 2.70
N ALA A 281 -5.19 -13.28 3.61
CA ALA A 281 -4.78 -11.94 4.02
C ALA A 281 -4.14 -11.15 2.87
N GLU A 282 -3.27 -11.77 2.06
CA GLU A 282 -2.68 -11.16 0.87
C GLU A 282 -3.76 -10.76 -0.16
N LYS A 283 -4.76 -11.64 -0.40
CA LYS A 283 -5.88 -11.33 -1.31
C LYS A 283 -6.74 -10.16 -0.82
N LEU A 284 -6.89 -9.99 0.49
CA LEU A 284 -7.56 -8.83 1.07
C LEU A 284 -6.73 -7.57 0.83
N ALA A 285 -5.46 -7.57 1.24
CA ALA A 285 -4.53 -6.45 1.06
C ALA A 285 -4.41 -6.02 -0.41
N TRP A 286 -4.36 -6.97 -1.34
CA TRP A 286 -4.34 -6.68 -2.78
C TRP A 286 -5.62 -5.94 -3.22
N ARG A 287 -6.80 -6.38 -2.77
CA ARG A 287 -8.07 -5.72 -3.11
C ARG A 287 -8.12 -4.29 -2.57
N ASP A 288 -7.67 -4.09 -1.34
CA ASP A 288 -7.66 -2.78 -0.69
C ASP A 288 -6.69 -1.82 -1.40
N ALA A 289 -5.50 -2.31 -1.79
CA ALA A 289 -4.56 -1.57 -2.62
C ALA A 289 -5.15 -1.17 -3.98
N GLN A 290 -5.91 -2.05 -4.64
CA GLN A 290 -6.59 -1.72 -5.90
C GLN A 290 -7.67 -0.66 -5.73
N VAL A 291 -8.45 -0.73 -4.65
CA VAL A 291 -9.48 0.28 -4.35
C VAL A 291 -8.83 1.64 -4.10
N ALA A 292 -7.85 1.70 -3.20
CA ALA A 292 -7.12 2.94 -2.90
C ALA A 292 -6.49 3.55 -4.16
N ARG A 293 -5.89 2.72 -5.03
CA ARG A 293 -5.29 3.18 -6.29
C ARG A 293 -6.32 3.77 -7.24
N ARG A 294 -7.49 3.15 -7.37
CA ARG A 294 -8.57 3.64 -8.24
C ARG A 294 -9.13 4.97 -7.71
N ASP A 295 -9.30 5.09 -6.41
CA ASP A 295 -9.83 6.30 -5.79
C ASP A 295 -8.85 7.47 -5.94
N TRP A 296 -7.55 7.22 -5.76
CA TRP A 296 -6.50 8.18 -6.09
C TRP A 296 -6.53 8.62 -7.56
N GLN A 297 -6.63 7.67 -8.50
CA GLN A 297 -6.71 7.99 -9.93
C GLN A 297 -7.93 8.85 -10.27
N ARG A 298 -9.08 8.56 -9.65
CA ARG A 298 -10.30 9.36 -9.80
C ARG A 298 -10.09 10.78 -9.30
N LEU A 299 -9.51 10.96 -8.12
CA LEU A 299 -9.23 12.28 -7.55
C LEU A 299 -8.21 13.06 -8.39
N CYS A 300 -7.18 12.40 -8.93
CA CYS A 300 -6.25 13.02 -9.87
C CYS A 300 -6.97 13.57 -11.12
N GLN A 301 -7.90 12.80 -11.71
CA GLN A 301 -8.68 13.26 -12.86
C GLN A 301 -9.57 14.45 -12.49
N GLU A 302 -10.22 14.41 -11.33
CA GLU A 302 -11.04 15.50 -10.81
C GLU A 302 -10.21 16.77 -10.55
N ALA A 303 -9.02 16.62 -9.96
CA ALA A 303 -8.09 17.71 -9.71
C ALA A 303 -7.65 18.41 -11.00
N ILE A 304 -7.40 17.64 -12.07
CA ILE A 304 -7.04 18.18 -13.39
C ILE A 304 -8.21 19.02 -13.95
N LEU A 305 -9.43 18.48 -13.91
CA LEU A 305 -10.62 19.18 -14.42
C LEU A 305 -10.91 20.45 -13.60
N ALA A 306 -10.85 20.35 -12.27
CA ALA A 306 -11.05 21.48 -11.37
C ALA A 306 -9.98 22.56 -11.58
N SER A 307 -8.72 22.17 -11.77
CA SER A 307 -7.62 23.10 -12.06
C SER A 307 -7.78 23.80 -13.40
N ALA A 308 -8.25 23.10 -14.44
CA ALA A 308 -8.56 23.68 -15.73
C ALA A 308 -9.70 24.71 -15.63
N TYR A 309 -10.76 24.37 -14.90
CA TYR A 309 -11.87 25.30 -14.63
C TYR A 309 -11.40 26.53 -13.85
N ALA A 310 -10.66 26.33 -12.75
CA ALA A 310 -10.07 27.38 -11.94
C ALA A 310 -9.19 28.34 -12.77
N THR A 311 -8.41 27.80 -13.70
CA THR A 311 -7.60 28.59 -14.64
C THR A 311 -8.47 29.42 -15.58
N ALA A 312 -9.54 28.83 -16.13
CA ALA A 312 -10.45 29.51 -17.03
C ALA A 312 -11.19 30.67 -16.33
N VAL A 313 -11.58 30.53 -15.06
CA VAL A 313 -12.31 31.56 -14.29
C VAL A 313 -11.41 32.52 -13.53
N ARG A 314 -10.08 32.33 -13.53
CA ARG A 314 -9.12 33.16 -12.77
C ARG A 314 -9.20 34.65 -13.11
N HIS A 315 -9.54 34.99 -14.35
CA HIS A 315 -9.72 36.38 -14.80
C HIS A 315 -10.94 37.08 -14.20
N LEU A 316 -11.86 36.32 -13.61
CA LEU A 316 -13.06 36.81 -12.93
C LEU A 316 -12.82 36.99 -11.43
N LEU A 317 -11.66 36.60 -10.91
CA LEU A 317 -11.35 36.85 -9.50
C LEU A 317 -11.29 38.36 -9.25
N PRO A 318 -11.82 38.83 -8.12
CA PRO A 318 -11.60 40.21 -7.73
C PRO A 318 -10.10 40.45 -7.66
N ALA A 319 -9.60 41.50 -8.33
CA ALA A 319 -8.24 41.96 -8.10
C ALA A 319 -8.08 42.12 -6.59
N GLU A 320 -7.14 41.38 -6.00
CA GLU A 320 -6.93 41.40 -4.55
C GLU A 320 -7.01 42.84 -4.03
N PRO A 321 -7.66 43.08 -2.88
CA PRO A 321 -7.45 44.34 -2.18
C PRO A 321 -6.00 44.35 -1.68
N VAL A 322 -5.07 44.83 -2.51
CA VAL A 322 -3.61 45.00 -2.27
C VAL A 322 -3.28 45.82 -0.99
N LYS A 323 -4.25 46.20 -0.14
CA LYS A 323 -4.07 47.25 0.87
C LYS A 323 -4.83 47.06 2.19
N LEU A 324 -4.88 45.86 2.77
CA LEU A 324 -5.29 45.72 4.19
C LEU A 324 -4.27 45.01 5.09
N ALA A 325 -3.36 44.19 4.54
CA ALA A 325 -2.30 43.56 5.34
C ALA A 325 -1.15 44.50 5.74
N GLN A 326 -0.96 45.64 5.06
CA GLN A 326 0.09 46.61 5.40
C GLN A 326 -0.28 47.58 6.55
N ALA A 327 -1.52 47.57 7.05
CA ALA A 327 -1.95 48.49 8.10
C ALA A 327 -1.95 47.89 9.53
N ALA A 328 -1.71 46.59 9.69
CA ALA A 328 -1.87 45.90 10.98
C ALA A 328 -0.55 45.47 11.65
N HIS A 329 0.58 46.11 11.32
CA HIS A 329 1.85 45.90 12.04
C HIS A 329 2.41 47.20 12.64
N PRO A 330 1.80 47.77 13.71
CA PRO A 330 2.56 48.53 14.67
C PRO A 330 3.31 47.55 15.57
N VAL A 331 4.63 47.47 15.35
CA VAL A 331 5.59 46.81 16.22
C VAL A 331 5.51 47.45 17.61
N ALA A 332 4.79 46.81 18.54
CA ALA A 332 4.94 47.08 19.96
C ALA A 332 6.20 46.35 20.44
N ARG A 333 7.35 47.02 20.36
CA ARG A 333 8.53 46.68 21.15
C ARG A 333 8.15 46.83 22.63
N VAL A 334 8.16 45.74 23.37
CA VAL A 334 8.21 45.77 24.84
C VAL A 334 9.62 45.35 25.25
N ALA A 335 10.21 46.20 26.08
CA ALA A 335 11.55 46.10 26.64
C ALA A 335 11.62 45.19 27.87
#